data_AF-A0A2S8S3Q6-F1
#
_entry.id   AF-A0A2S8S3Q6-F1
#
_cell.length_a   1.000
_cell.length_b   1.000
_cell.length_c   1.000
_cell.angle_alpha   90.00
_cell.angle_beta   90.00
_cell.angle_gamma   90.00
#
_symmetry.space_group_name_H-M   'P 1'
#
loop_
_entity.id
_entity.type
_entity.pdbx_description
1 polymer ?
#
loop_
_entity_poly.entity_id
_entity_poly.type
_entity_poly.pdbx_seq_one_letter_code
_entity_poly.pdbx_strand_id
1 'polypeptide(L)'
;MMTPFTLPTQTKWAFSARRIPRDLVAGLDPDVTHARAGELILGRVSAVGQHGRIQLVEGRPSTLYPGDLIVMPCGARYAPDQFEGLAEIEADGCDMLAGGGCLGRMIWRHDKMKVPTRVLPLGRLTDAAGRVLTTDHFALPQPSRPSRIPLIVVVGTSMNSGVFRRAKLTP
;
A
#
# COMPACT_ATOMS: atom_id res chain seq x y z
N MET A 1 -28.97 10.29 -15.97
CA MET A 1 -28.81 10.14 -14.51
C MET A 1 -27.51 9.39 -14.27
N MET A 2 -26.47 10.03 -13.73
CA MET A 2 -25.24 9.34 -13.32
C MET A 2 -25.50 8.74 -11.93
N THR A 3 -25.42 7.42 -11.82
CA THR A 3 -25.48 6.75 -10.52
C THR A 3 -24.26 7.18 -9.69
N PRO A 4 -24.44 7.64 -8.44
CA PRO A 4 -23.29 8.00 -7.61
C PRO A 4 -22.40 6.78 -7.40
N PHE A 5 -21.10 6.94 -7.65
CA PHE A 5 -20.13 5.89 -7.39
C PHE A 5 -20.11 5.58 -5.90
N THR A 6 -20.30 4.31 -5.56
CA THR A 6 -20.25 3.85 -4.17
C THR A 6 -19.33 2.66 -4.08
N LEU A 7 -18.31 2.75 -3.24
CA LEU A 7 -17.46 1.61 -2.91
C LEU A 7 -18.26 0.58 -2.09
N PRO A 8 -18.19 -0.72 -2.40
CA PRO A 8 -18.81 -1.74 -1.58
C PRO A 8 -18.33 -1.67 -0.13
N THR A 9 -19.24 -1.78 0.82
CA THR A 9 -18.96 -1.61 2.27
C THR A 9 -17.95 -2.62 2.82
N GLN A 10 -17.82 -3.78 2.18
CA GLN A 10 -16.87 -4.84 2.55
C GLN A 10 -15.45 -4.61 2.01
N THR A 11 -15.21 -3.52 1.27
CA THR A 11 -13.87 -3.21 0.73
C THR A 11 -12.85 -3.06 1.85
N LYS A 12 -11.75 -3.80 1.76
CA LYS A 12 -10.67 -3.82 2.76
C LYS A 12 -9.64 -2.75 2.43
N TRP A 13 -9.56 -1.72 3.26
CA TRP A 13 -8.59 -0.64 3.08
C TRP A 13 -7.30 -0.96 3.82
N ALA A 14 -6.17 -0.89 3.12
CA ALA A 14 -4.89 -1.08 3.77
C ALA A 14 -4.53 0.09 4.69
N PHE A 15 -3.75 -0.21 5.72
CA PHE A 15 -3.28 0.76 6.71
C PHE A 15 -2.46 1.92 6.13
N SER A 16 -1.77 1.70 5.01
CA SER A 16 -1.10 2.76 4.26
C SER A 16 -2.05 3.84 3.74
N ALA A 17 -3.33 3.49 3.48
CA ALA A 17 -4.37 4.42 3.04
C ALA A 17 -5.15 5.08 4.20
N ARG A 18 -4.79 4.84 5.46
CA ARG A 18 -5.58 5.25 6.66
C ARG A 18 -5.84 6.76 6.81
N ARG A 19 -5.10 7.59 6.09
CA ARG A 19 -5.20 9.05 6.19
C ARG A 19 -6.09 9.67 5.14
N ILE A 20 -6.52 8.88 4.15
CA ILE A 20 -7.39 9.35 3.09
C ILE A 20 -8.83 9.16 3.58
N PRO A 21 -9.60 10.24 3.77
CA PRO A 21 -10.99 10.14 4.15
C PRO A 21 -11.79 9.40 3.06
N ARG A 22 -12.58 8.40 3.48
CA ARG A 22 -13.30 7.52 2.53
C ARG A 22 -14.44 8.23 1.81
N ASP A 23 -14.99 9.27 2.43
CA ASP A 23 -16.04 10.16 1.92
C ASP A 23 -15.56 11.05 0.76
N LEU A 24 -14.25 11.20 0.56
CA LEU A 24 -13.71 11.87 -0.63
C LEU A 24 -13.85 11.02 -1.89
N VAL A 25 -14.02 9.70 -1.76
CA VAL A 25 -14.11 8.82 -2.93
C VAL A 25 -15.44 9.06 -3.64
N ALA A 26 -15.38 9.53 -4.88
CA ALA A 26 -16.56 9.84 -5.69
C ALA A 26 -16.50 9.24 -7.10
N GLY A 27 -15.41 8.55 -7.46
CA GLY A 27 -15.28 7.93 -8.78
C GLY A 27 -14.15 6.92 -8.88
N LEU A 28 -14.06 6.33 -10.07
CA LEU A 28 -13.08 5.35 -10.46
C LEU A 28 -12.55 5.71 -11.84
N ASP A 29 -11.25 5.92 -11.95
CA ASP A 29 -10.55 6.10 -13.22
C ASP A 29 -9.99 4.75 -13.70
N PRO A 30 -10.41 4.24 -14.87
CA PRO A 30 -9.96 2.94 -15.38
C PRO A 30 -8.50 2.94 -15.87
N ASP A 31 -7.85 4.10 -16.05
CA ASP A 31 -6.47 4.18 -16.52
C ASP A 31 -5.46 3.87 -15.40
N VAL A 32 -5.38 2.59 -15.05
CA VAL A 32 -4.47 2.08 -14.01
C VAL A 32 -3.02 2.06 -14.46
N THR A 33 -2.74 2.02 -15.76
CA THR A 33 -1.39 1.95 -16.34
C THR A 33 -0.59 3.23 -16.13
N HIS A 34 -1.27 4.37 -15.97
CA HIS A 34 -0.64 5.64 -15.62
C HIS A 34 -0.62 5.93 -14.11
N ALA A 35 -0.87 4.91 -13.28
CA ALA A 35 -0.83 5.05 -11.82
C ALA A 35 0.55 5.53 -11.35
N ARG A 36 0.55 6.56 -10.50
CA ARG A 36 1.76 7.08 -9.86
C ARG A 36 1.91 6.54 -8.44
N ALA A 37 3.14 6.53 -7.94
CA ALA A 37 3.40 6.20 -6.55
C ALA A 37 2.52 7.05 -5.61
N GLY A 38 1.89 6.40 -4.63
CA GLY A 38 0.97 7.02 -3.68
C GLY A 38 -0.50 7.03 -4.12
N GLU A 39 -0.81 6.89 -5.42
CA GLU A 39 -2.20 6.89 -5.92
C GLU A 39 -2.95 5.63 -5.45
N LEU A 40 -4.18 5.80 -4.99
CA LEU A 40 -5.01 4.71 -4.49
C LEU A 40 -5.60 3.89 -5.63
N ILE A 41 -5.34 2.58 -5.57
CA ILE A 41 -5.89 1.60 -6.50
C ILE A 41 -6.98 0.81 -5.78
N LEU A 42 -8.16 0.72 -6.41
CA LEU A 42 -9.15 -0.29 -6.10
C LEU A 42 -8.79 -1.55 -6.88
N GLY A 43 -8.63 -2.67 -6.17
CA GLY A 43 -8.30 -3.95 -6.79
C GLY A 43 -9.17 -5.08 -6.27
N ARG A 44 -9.28 -6.15 -7.07
CA ARG A 44 -9.88 -7.42 -6.67
C ARG A 44 -8.78 -8.45 -6.50
N VAL A 45 -8.75 -9.13 -5.36
CA VAL A 45 -7.82 -10.25 -5.15
C VAL A 45 -8.17 -11.37 -6.13
N SER A 46 -7.24 -11.73 -7.02
CA SER A 46 -7.43 -12.83 -7.98
C SER A 46 -6.86 -14.14 -7.46
N ALA A 47 -5.70 -14.09 -6.79
CA ALA A 47 -5.09 -15.26 -6.16
C ALA A 47 -4.31 -14.88 -4.90
N VAL A 48 -4.44 -15.70 -3.85
CA VAL A 48 -3.75 -15.47 -2.57
C VAL A 48 -2.37 -16.14 -2.59
N GLY A 49 -1.33 -15.39 -2.29
CA GLY A 49 0.06 -15.83 -2.26
C GLY A 49 0.72 -15.57 -0.90
N GLN A 50 1.93 -15.02 -0.92
CA GLN A 50 2.74 -14.75 0.27
C GLN A 50 2.00 -13.90 1.32
N HIS A 51 1.41 -12.79 0.89
CA HIS A 51 0.69 -11.89 1.77
C HIS A 51 -0.79 -12.26 1.79
N GLY A 52 -1.12 -13.31 2.55
CA GLY A 52 -2.51 -13.77 2.74
C GLY A 52 -3.33 -12.93 3.72
N ARG A 53 -2.75 -11.86 4.27
CA ARG A 53 -3.41 -10.94 5.20
C ARG A 53 -3.10 -9.50 4.81
N ILE A 54 -4.11 -8.65 4.93
CA ILE A 54 -4.01 -7.20 4.78
C ILE A 54 -4.09 -6.56 6.16
N GLN A 55 -3.19 -5.61 6.43
CA GLN A 55 -3.29 -4.78 7.63
C GLN A 55 -4.35 -3.70 7.36
N LEU A 56 -5.48 -3.71 8.06
CA LEU A 56 -6.55 -2.75 7.84
C LEU A 56 -6.24 -1.38 8.45
N VAL A 57 -6.94 -0.33 8.01
CA VAL A 57 -6.79 1.03 8.55
C VAL A 57 -7.04 1.11 10.06
N GLU A 58 -7.88 0.25 10.61
CA GLU A 58 -8.14 0.16 12.06
C GLU A 58 -6.96 -0.49 12.82
N GLY A 59 -5.88 -0.86 12.14
CA GLY A 59 -4.69 -1.45 12.74
C GLY A 59 -4.82 -2.96 13.04
N ARG A 60 -5.92 -3.59 12.63
CA ARG A 60 -6.08 -5.04 12.75
C ARG A 60 -5.75 -5.75 11.44
N PRO A 61 -5.10 -6.93 11.48
CA PRO A 61 -4.91 -7.74 10.29
C PRO A 61 -6.20 -8.49 9.90
N SER A 62 -6.49 -8.59 8.61
CA SER A 62 -7.62 -9.33 8.03
C SER A 62 -7.13 -10.33 6.99
N THR A 63 -7.67 -11.54 6.99
CA THR A 63 -7.38 -12.57 5.98
C THR A 63 -7.93 -12.17 4.62
N LEU A 64 -7.15 -12.39 3.57
CA LEU A 64 -7.55 -12.18 2.18
C LEU A 64 -8.07 -13.48 1.57
N TYR A 65 -9.11 -13.35 0.75
CA TYR A 65 -9.72 -14.42 -0.05
C TYR A 65 -9.82 -13.95 -1.51
N PRO A 66 -9.75 -14.87 -2.48
CA PRO A 66 -10.08 -14.55 -3.86
C PRO A 66 -11.46 -13.89 -3.97
N GLY A 67 -11.55 -12.83 -4.76
CA GLY A 67 -12.76 -12.02 -4.93
C GLY A 67 -12.87 -10.81 -4.00
N ASP A 68 -12.10 -10.75 -2.90
CA ASP A 68 -12.07 -9.60 -2.00
C ASP A 68 -11.72 -8.31 -2.75
N LEU A 69 -12.42 -7.23 -2.43
CA LEU A 69 -12.06 -5.89 -2.87
C LEU A 69 -11.12 -5.25 -1.86
N ILE A 70 -10.02 -4.69 -2.35
CA ILE A 70 -9.00 -4.04 -1.54
C ILE A 70 -8.70 -2.64 -2.07
N VAL A 71 -8.34 -1.72 -1.16
CA VAL A 71 -7.80 -0.40 -1.52
C VAL A 71 -6.40 -0.27 -0.97
N MET A 72 -5.44 -0.06 -1.87
CA MET A 72 -4.02 0.02 -1.59
C MET A 72 -3.35 1.05 -2.50
N PRO A 73 -2.39 1.84 -2.00
CA PRO A 73 -1.62 2.74 -2.85
C PRO A 73 -0.70 1.96 -3.80
N CYS A 74 -0.50 2.51 -5.00
CA CYS A 74 0.61 2.13 -5.86
C CYS A 74 1.93 2.52 -5.19
N GLY A 75 2.94 1.64 -5.19
CA GLY A 75 4.21 1.97 -4.56
C GLY A 75 5.30 0.95 -4.85
N ALA A 76 6.54 1.43 -4.80
CA ALA A 76 7.73 0.59 -4.92
C ALA A 76 8.09 0.01 -3.55
N ARG A 77 8.76 -1.14 -3.57
CA ARG A 77 9.29 -1.77 -2.36
C ARG A 77 10.66 -2.34 -2.67
N TYR A 78 11.65 -2.00 -1.83
CA TYR A 78 12.95 -2.65 -1.82
C TYR A 78 13.10 -3.44 -0.52
N ALA A 79 12.91 -4.76 -0.61
CA ALA A 79 13.08 -5.66 0.51
C ALA A 79 13.86 -6.90 0.05
N PRO A 80 15.20 -6.90 0.15
CA PRO A 80 16.06 -7.96 -0.39
C PRO A 80 15.82 -9.35 0.25
N ASP A 81 15.26 -9.40 1.46
CA ASP A 81 14.87 -10.67 2.09
C ASP A 81 13.45 -11.12 1.70
N GLN A 82 12.73 -10.34 0.88
CA GLN A 82 11.32 -10.55 0.55
C GLN A 82 11.02 -10.29 -0.93
N PHE A 83 10.49 -9.10 -1.24
CA PHE A 83 10.10 -8.67 -2.58
C PHE A 83 10.78 -7.35 -2.91
N GLU A 84 11.30 -7.29 -4.12
CA GLU A 84 11.65 -6.05 -4.80
C GLU A 84 10.61 -5.80 -5.90
N GLY A 85 10.07 -4.59 -5.92
CA GLY A 85 9.03 -4.23 -6.86
C GLY A 85 8.97 -2.74 -7.15
N LEU A 86 8.46 -2.43 -8.33
CA LEU A 86 8.34 -1.07 -8.87
C LEU A 86 6.92 -0.56 -8.65
N ALA A 87 6.78 0.77 -8.57
CA ALA A 87 5.50 1.47 -8.45
C ALA A 87 4.78 1.51 -9.81
N GLU A 88 4.49 0.34 -10.36
CA GLU A 88 3.88 0.16 -11.67
C GLU A 88 2.69 -0.78 -11.55
N ILE A 89 1.61 -0.47 -12.27
CA ILE A 89 0.37 -1.24 -12.28
C ILE A 89 0.03 -1.59 -13.73
N GLU A 90 -0.19 -2.86 -14.00
CA GLU A 90 -0.61 -3.35 -15.32
C GLU A 90 -2.09 -3.71 -15.30
N ALA A 91 -2.78 -3.54 -16.43
CA ALA A 91 -4.23 -3.73 -16.51
C ALA A 91 -4.68 -5.19 -16.28
N ASP A 92 -3.81 -6.16 -16.60
CA ASP A 92 -4.06 -7.59 -16.42
C ASP A 92 -3.72 -8.10 -15.00
N GLY A 93 -3.01 -7.29 -14.21
CA GLY A 93 -2.85 -7.50 -12.78
C GLY A 93 -1.57 -6.92 -12.18
N CYS A 94 -1.60 -6.69 -10.87
CA CYS A 94 -0.45 -6.26 -10.08
C CYS A 94 -0.24 -7.15 -8.86
N ASP A 95 0.87 -6.91 -8.16
CA ASP A 95 1.33 -7.69 -7.02
C ASP A 95 1.15 -6.93 -5.72
N MET A 96 0.66 -7.63 -4.70
CA MET A 96 0.75 -7.16 -3.32
C MET A 96 2.21 -7.27 -2.86
N LEU A 97 2.93 -6.15 -2.86
CA LEU A 97 4.34 -6.11 -2.46
C LEU A 97 4.53 -6.11 -0.95
N ALA A 98 3.53 -5.65 -0.18
CA ALA A 98 3.54 -5.70 1.28
C ALA A 98 2.13 -5.84 1.87
N GLY A 99 1.99 -6.71 2.88
CA GLY A 99 0.76 -6.84 3.68
C GLY A 99 0.27 -5.55 4.34
N GLY A 100 1.20 -4.62 4.59
CA GLY A 100 0.94 -3.27 5.15
C GLY A 100 0.41 -2.26 4.14
N GLY A 101 0.39 -2.60 2.85
CA GLY A 101 -0.37 -1.84 1.86
C GLY A 101 0.45 -1.12 0.80
N CYS A 102 1.13 -1.83 -0.10
CA CYS A 102 1.35 -1.28 -1.45
C CYS A 102 1.15 -2.34 -2.53
N LEU A 103 0.61 -1.89 -3.66
CA LEU A 103 0.54 -2.64 -4.92
C LEU A 103 1.63 -2.14 -5.86
N GLY A 104 2.16 -3.03 -6.67
CA GLY A 104 3.15 -2.69 -7.70
C GLY A 104 3.49 -3.91 -8.54
N ARG A 105 4.51 -3.80 -9.39
CA ARG A 105 5.02 -4.91 -10.19
C ARG A 105 6.23 -5.52 -9.51
N MET A 106 6.14 -6.79 -9.11
CA MET A 106 7.27 -7.51 -8.54
C MET A 106 8.30 -7.79 -9.63
N ILE A 107 9.54 -7.36 -9.40
CA ILE A 107 10.66 -7.60 -10.33
C ILE A 107 11.62 -8.66 -9.81
N TRP A 108 11.70 -8.81 -8.48
CA TRP A 108 12.49 -9.85 -7.86
C TRP A 108 11.86 -10.33 -6.56
N ARG A 109 12.11 -11.60 -6.26
CA ARG A 109 11.63 -12.28 -5.06
C ARG A 109 12.72 -13.17 -4.49
N HIS A 110 12.91 -13.12 -3.18
CA HIS A 110 13.79 -14.05 -2.48
C HIS A 110 13.25 -15.48 -2.54
N ASP A 111 14.10 -16.48 -2.80
CA ASP A 111 13.70 -17.88 -3.05
C ASP A 111 12.77 -18.48 -2.00
N LYS A 112 13.00 -18.17 -0.72
CA LYS A 112 12.20 -18.62 0.43
C LYS A 112 10.77 -18.07 0.48
N MET A 113 10.43 -17.11 -0.36
CA MET A 113 9.10 -16.48 -0.38
C MET A 113 8.15 -17.26 -1.28
N LYS A 114 6.85 -17.24 -1.00
CA LYS A 114 5.86 -17.68 -1.99
C LYS A 114 5.70 -16.59 -3.05
N VAL A 115 5.08 -16.95 -4.18
CA VAL A 115 4.63 -15.95 -5.17
C VAL A 115 3.75 -14.88 -4.51
N PRO A 116 3.79 -13.63 -4.99
CA PRO A 116 2.97 -12.56 -4.43
C PRO A 116 1.47 -12.85 -4.54
N THR A 117 0.68 -12.24 -3.66
CA THR A 117 -0.78 -12.19 -3.82
C THR A 117 -1.10 -11.35 -5.06
N ARG A 118 -1.85 -11.91 -6.00
CA ARG A 118 -2.23 -11.26 -7.26
C ARG A 118 -3.53 -10.50 -7.10
N VAL A 119 -3.55 -9.31 -7.70
CA VAL A 119 -4.66 -8.36 -7.63
C VAL A 119 -4.96 -7.87 -9.03
N LEU A 120 -6.22 -7.98 -9.45
CA LEU A 120 -6.71 -7.36 -10.67
C LEU A 120 -7.08 -5.90 -10.34
N PRO A 121 -6.39 -4.89 -10.90
CA PRO A 121 -6.74 -3.50 -10.64
C PRO A 121 -8.03 -3.15 -11.39
N LEU A 122 -8.99 -2.57 -10.67
CA LEU A 122 -10.28 -2.15 -11.21
C LEU A 122 -10.26 -0.67 -11.61
N GLY A 123 -9.39 0.13 -11.00
CA GLY A 123 -9.22 1.55 -11.30
C GLY A 123 -8.53 2.33 -10.18
N ARG A 124 -8.17 3.57 -10.47
CA ARG A 124 -7.67 4.55 -9.50
C ARG A 124 -8.84 5.27 -8.85
N LEU A 125 -8.81 5.44 -7.53
CA LEU A 125 -9.89 6.18 -6.84
C LEU A 125 -9.78 7.67 -7.11
N THR A 126 -10.89 8.32 -7.43
CA THR A 126 -10.95 9.77 -7.68
C THR A 126 -11.88 10.49 -6.71
N ASP A 127 -11.63 11.78 -6.54
CA ASP A 127 -12.55 12.70 -5.86
C ASP A 127 -13.70 13.16 -6.77
N ALA A 128 -14.60 14.00 -6.23
CA ALA A 128 -15.75 14.54 -6.95
C ALA A 128 -15.37 15.47 -8.12
N ALA A 129 -14.13 15.97 -8.14
CA ALA A 129 -13.58 16.77 -9.23
C ALA A 129 -12.83 15.90 -10.27
N GLY A 130 -12.83 14.57 -10.11
CA GLY A 130 -12.12 13.64 -10.99
C GLY A 130 -10.62 13.56 -10.75
N ARG A 131 -10.11 14.12 -9.65
CA ARG A 131 -8.68 14.06 -9.31
C ARG A 131 -8.37 12.74 -8.61
N VAL A 132 -7.29 12.07 -9.03
CA VAL A 132 -6.85 10.81 -8.40
C VAL A 132 -6.42 11.06 -6.95
N LEU A 133 -6.94 10.24 -6.04
CA LEU A 133 -6.59 10.28 -4.62
C LEU A 133 -5.19 9.68 -4.42
N THR A 134 -4.30 10.44 -3.79
CA THR A 134 -2.93 10.02 -3.47
C THR A 134 -2.61 10.25 -2.00
N THR A 135 -1.73 9.40 -1.44
CA THR A 135 -1.22 9.54 -0.07
C THR A 135 -0.42 10.83 0.16
N ASP A 136 0.15 11.41 -0.89
CA ASP A 136 1.01 12.60 -0.79
C ASP A 136 0.26 13.84 -0.28
N HIS A 137 -1.02 13.96 -0.64
CA HIS A 137 -1.90 15.04 -0.15
C HIS A 137 -2.23 14.92 1.35
N PHE A 138 -1.91 13.79 1.98
CA PHE A 138 -2.20 13.51 3.38
C PHE A 138 -0.92 13.16 4.18
N ALA A 139 0.24 13.62 3.68
CA ALA A 139 1.50 13.57 4.39
C ALA A 139 1.44 14.33 5.73
N LEU A 140 2.29 13.96 6.69
CA LEU A 140 2.36 14.74 7.94
C LEU A 140 2.84 16.16 7.62
N PRO A 141 2.28 17.20 8.27
CA PRO A 141 2.87 18.52 8.19
C PRO A 141 4.32 18.45 8.67
N GLN A 142 5.20 19.14 7.95
CA GLN A 142 6.60 19.22 8.34
C GLN A 142 6.69 19.98 9.67
N PRO A 143 7.37 19.43 10.70
CA PRO A 143 7.46 20.10 11.99
C PRO A 143 8.15 21.46 11.82
N SER A 144 7.52 22.52 12.31
CA SER A 144 7.98 23.91 12.17
C SER A 144 9.25 24.22 12.98
N ARG A 145 9.67 23.32 13.88
CA ARG A 145 10.91 23.43 14.65
C ARG A 145 11.61 22.07 14.71
N PRO A 146 12.94 22.04 14.52
CA PRO A 146 13.72 20.84 14.82
C PRO A 146 13.58 20.50 16.31
N SER A 147 13.34 19.22 16.59
CA SER A 147 13.25 18.71 17.96
C SER A 147 14.59 18.93 18.68
N ARG A 148 14.56 19.42 19.92
CA ARG A 148 15.75 19.53 20.80
C ARG A 148 16.07 18.22 21.53
N ILE A 149 15.29 17.16 21.27
CA ILE A 149 15.50 15.84 21.87
C ILE A 149 16.70 15.18 21.18
N PRO A 150 17.67 14.61 21.93
CA PRO A 150 18.77 13.85 21.34
C PRO A 150 18.24 12.73 20.44
N LEU A 151 18.58 12.76 19.15
CA LEU A 151 18.22 11.74 18.18
C LEU A 151 19.41 10.80 17.99
N ILE A 152 19.29 9.57 18.49
CA ILE A 152 20.26 8.50 18.19
C ILE A 152 19.75 7.76 16.95
N VAL A 153 20.43 7.93 15.83
CA VAL A 153 20.13 7.20 14.59
C VAL A 153 21.05 5.99 14.50
N VAL A 154 20.45 4.78 14.49
CA VAL A 154 21.18 3.54 14.21
C VAL A 154 20.88 3.13 12.78
N VAL A 155 21.89 3.23 11.89
CA VAL A 155 21.76 2.87 10.47
C VAL A 155 22.29 1.45 10.25
N GLY A 156 21.55 0.65 9.48
CA GLY A 156 21.96 -0.67 9.02
C GLY A 156 21.87 -0.76 7.51
N THR A 157 22.70 -1.60 6.89
CA THR A 157 22.78 -1.74 5.43
C THR A 157 21.63 -2.53 4.81
N SER A 158 20.81 -3.19 5.63
CA SER A 158 19.63 -3.94 5.17
C SER A 158 18.59 -4.08 6.29
N MET A 159 17.33 -4.31 5.89
CA MET A 159 16.29 -4.81 6.79
C MET A 159 16.78 -6.15 7.38
N ASN A 160 16.66 -6.35 8.70
CA ASN A 160 17.25 -7.49 9.45
C ASN A 160 18.78 -7.48 9.71
N SER A 161 19.51 -6.39 9.44
CA SER A 161 20.96 -6.30 9.73
C SER A 161 21.33 -6.22 11.23
N GLY A 162 20.41 -6.56 12.14
CA GLY A 162 20.66 -6.57 13.58
C GLY A 162 20.50 -5.22 14.31
N VAL A 163 20.05 -4.15 13.63
CA VAL A 163 19.78 -2.83 14.26
C VAL A 163 18.88 -2.95 15.50
N PHE A 164 17.84 -3.79 15.43
CA PHE A 164 16.95 -4.04 16.58
C PHE A 164 17.64 -4.73 17.77
N ARG A 165 18.69 -5.53 17.56
CA ARG A 165 19.39 -6.21 18.67
C ARG A 165 20.36 -5.29 19.41
N ARG A 166 20.87 -4.23 18.79
CA ARG A 166 21.87 -3.32 19.39
C ARG A 166 21.28 -2.05 19.99
N ALA A 167 20.01 -1.71 19.73
CA ALA A 167 19.34 -0.55 20.32
C ALA A 167 18.80 -0.79 21.76
N LYS A 168 19.54 -1.54 22.59
CA LYS A 168 19.29 -1.55 24.04
C LYS A 168 20.16 -0.46 24.67
N LEU A 169 19.60 0.75 24.78
CA LEU A 169 20.10 1.75 25.70
C LEU A 169 19.65 1.31 27.09
N THR A 170 20.52 0.62 27.83
CA THR A 170 20.37 0.51 29.28
C THR A 170 20.52 1.90 29.90
N PRO A 171 19.71 2.24 30.93
CA PRO A 171 19.77 3.53 31.61
C PRO A 171 21.12 3.79 32.28
#